data_AF-A0A2R6M6N0-F1
#
_entry.id   AF-A0A2R6M6N0-F1
#
_cell.length_a   1.000
_cell.length_b   1.000
_cell.length_c   1.000
_cell.angle_alpha   90.00
_cell.angle_beta   90.00
_cell.angle_gamma   90.00
#
_symmetry.space_group_name_H-M   'P 1'
#
loop_
_entity.id
_entity.type
_entity.pdbx_description
1 polymer ?
#
loop_
_entity_poly.entity_id
_entity_poly.type
_entity_poly.pdbx_seq_one_letter_code
_entity_poly.pdbx_strand_id
1 'polypeptide(L)'
;MLPDAVSDPTDLARLGICASEYLESWNDDCRETVVFLDSLTDLLDHVPLARAFKFLQVLTARVENVDGRGYYLVDPSAHNTTSLAAMRELADAVVDLDDSHPQY
;
A
#
# COMPACT_ATOMS: atom_id res chain seq x y z
N MET A 1 -5.60 -21.88 -4.68
CA MET A 1 -6.81 -21.06 -4.52
C MET A 1 -6.41 -19.65 -4.90
N LEU A 2 -6.96 -19.10 -5.99
CA LEU A 2 -6.74 -17.68 -6.32
C LEU A 2 -7.41 -16.84 -5.22
N PRO A 3 -6.84 -15.69 -4.84
CA PRO A 3 -7.24 -14.95 -3.65
C PRO A 3 -8.72 -14.58 -3.70
N ASP A 4 -9.37 -14.59 -2.54
CA ASP A 4 -10.67 -13.96 -2.32
C ASP A 4 -10.54 -12.49 -2.74
N ALA A 5 -11.02 -12.17 -3.94
CA ALA A 5 -11.02 -10.80 -4.40
C ALA A 5 -11.97 -10.02 -3.50
N VAL A 6 -11.44 -9.01 -2.80
CA VAL A 6 -12.29 -8.04 -2.09
C VAL A 6 -13.16 -7.38 -3.15
N SER A 7 -14.45 -7.71 -3.17
CA SER A 7 -15.36 -7.33 -4.25
C SER A 7 -15.74 -5.84 -4.22
N ASP A 8 -15.37 -5.14 -3.14
CA ASP A 8 -15.57 -3.71 -2.95
C ASP A 8 -14.25 -3.05 -2.52
N PRO A 9 -13.60 -2.25 -3.39
CA PRO A 9 -12.35 -1.57 -3.08
C PRO A 9 -12.49 -0.50 -2.00
N THR A 10 -13.72 -0.13 -1.61
CA THR A 10 -14.00 0.85 -0.55
C THR A 10 -14.13 0.22 0.84
N ASP A 11 -14.25 -1.11 0.92
CA ASP A 11 -14.32 -1.85 2.18
C ASP A 11 -12.90 -2.04 2.76
N LEU A 12 -12.33 -0.94 3.24
CA LEU A 12 -11.02 -0.91 3.88
C LEU A 12 -10.93 -1.85 5.09
N ALA A 13 -12.05 -2.07 5.78
CA ALA A 13 -12.08 -2.97 6.93
C ALA A 13 -11.85 -4.41 6.47
N ARG A 14 -12.58 -4.86 5.44
CA ARG A 14 -12.40 -6.18 4.86
C ARG A 14 -11.04 -6.36 4.21
N LEU A 15 -10.54 -5.34 3.52
CA LEU A 15 -9.20 -5.38 2.93
C LEU A 15 -8.11 -5.51 4.00
N GLY A 16 -8.27 -4.83 5.14
CA GLY A 16 -7.39 -4.96 6.29
C GLY A 16 -7.45 -6.35 6.95
N ILE A 17 -8.66 -6.94 7.09
CA ILE A 17 -8.82 -8.30 7.61
C ILE A 17 -8.12 -9.31 6.70
N CYS A 18 -8.43 -9.29 5.40
CA CYS A 18 -7.82 -10.22 4.44
C CYS A 18 -6.29 -10.08 4.44
N ALA A 19 -5.76 -8.85 4.39
CA ALA A 19 -4.32 -8.62 4.45
C ALA A 19 -3.71 -9.25 5.72
N SER A 20 -4.38 -9.07 6.87
CA SER A 20 -3.89 -9.62 8.14
C SER A 20 -3.88 -11.14 8.17
N GLU A 21 -4.94 -11.78 7.69
CA GLU A 21 -5.03 -13.23 7.60
C GLU A 21 -3.90 -13.80 6.73
N TYR A 22 -3.56 -13.12 5.63
CA TYR A 22 -2.44 -13.53 4.77
C TYR A 22 -1.08 -13.34 5.45
N LEU A 23 -0.84 -12.18 6.06
CA LEU A 23 0.42 -11.91 6.77
C LEU A 23 0.64 -12.90 7.91
N GLU A 24 -0.41 -13.22 8.67
CA GLU A 24 -0.36 -14.24 9.73
C GLU A 24 -0.12 -15.65 9.18
N SER A 25 -0.72 -16.00 8.03
CA SER A 25 -0.52 -17.32 7.41
C SER A 25 0.91 -17.57 6.92
N TRP A 26 1.66 -16.51 6.63
CA TRP A 26 3.03 -16.58 6.14
C TRP A 26 4.08 -16.39 7.24
N ASN A 27 3.67 -16.08 8.47
CA ASN A 27 4.57 -15.82 9.59
C ASN A 27 5.41 -17.06 10.01
N ASP A 28 4.95 -18.27 9.66
CA ASP A 28 5.70 -19.52 9.89
C ASP A 28 6.66 -19.88 8.74
N ASP A 29 6.55 -19.22 7.58
CA ASP A 29 7.48 -19.40 6.47
C ASP A 29 8.65 -18.43 6.64
N CYS A 30 9.89 -18.93 6.67
CA CYS A 30 11.12 -18.12 6.78
C CYS A 30 11.41 -17.23 5.55
N ARG A 31 10.38 -16.74 4.85
CA ARG A 31 10.44 -15.95 3.63
C ARG A 31 10.05 -14.51 3.92
N GLU A 32 10.71 -13.59 3.24
CA GLU A 32 10.38 -12.16 3.33
C GLU A 32 8.99 -11.91 2.75
N THR A 33 8.13 -11.28 3.54
CA THR A 33 6.77 -10.92 3.12
C THR A 33 6.79 -9.59 2.39
N VAL A 34 6.26 -9.53 1.17
CA VAL A 34 6.15 -8.29 0.40
C VAL A 34 4.69 -8.00 0.09
N VAL A 35 4.24 -6.82 0.51
CA VAL A 35 2.93 -6.27 0.16
C VAL A 35 3.11 -5.21 -0.90
N PHE A 36 2.37 -5.35 -2.00
CA PHE A 36 2.41 -4.42 -3.12
C PHE A 36 1.02 -3.86 -3.37
N LEU A 37 0.91 -2.53 -3.32
CA LEU A 37 -0.31 -1.80 -3.64
C LEU A 37 -0.10 -1.09 -4.98
N ASP A 38 -0.77 -1.64 -6.00
CA ASP A 38 -0.53 -1.34 -7.43
C ASP A 38 -0.96 0.06 -7.85
N SER A 39 -2.06 0.59 -7.32
CA SER A 39 -2.45 1.99 -7.53
C SER A 39 -3.12 2.55 -6.29
N LEU A 40 -2.38 3.40 -5.58
CA LEU A 40 -2.91 4.19 -4.48
C LEU A 40 -3.82 5.30 -4.99
N THR A 41 -3.61 5.75 -6.23
CA THR A 41 -4.49 6.70 -6.90
C THR A 41 -5.90 6.12 -7.04
N ASP A 42 -6.03 4.87 -7.49
CA ASP A 42 -7.33 4.21 -7.66
C ASP A 42 -8.06 4.08 -6.31
N LEU A 43 -7.32 3.79 -5.24
CA LEU A 43 -7.89 3.75 -3.89
C LEU A 43 -8.42 5.13 -3.46
N LEU A 44 -7.67 6.19 -3.75
CA LEU A 44 -8.05 7.57 -3.43
C LEU A 44 -9.22 8.09 -4.28
N ASP A 45 -9.42 7.56 -5.48
CA ASP A 45 -10.59 7.89 -6.32
C ASP A 45 -11.90 7.42 -5.68
N HIS A 46 -11.85 6.37 -4.87
CA HIS A 46 -13.03 5.77 -4.24
C HIS A 46 -13.15 6.07 -2.74
N VAL A 47 -12.03 6.40 -2.08
CA VAL A 47 -11.97 6.59 -0.63
C VAL A 47 -11.34 7.93 -0.26
N PRO A 48 -11.94 8.71 0.67
CA PRO A 48 -11.35 9.97 1.11
C PRO A 48 -9.93 9.77 1.66
N LEU A 49 -9.02 10.69 1.31
CA LEU A 49 -7.60 10.66 1.73
C LEU A 49 -7.42 10.34 3.21
N ALA A 50 -8.18 10.98 4.11
CA ALA A 50 -8.06 10.76 5.55
C ALA A 50 -8.39 9.31 5.99
N ARG A 51 -9.29 8.61 5.28
CA ARG A 51 -9.57 7.20 5.55
C ARG A 51 -8.50 6.30 4.95
N ALA A 52 -8.10 6.55 3.71
CA ALA A 52 -7.04 5.81 3.05
C ALA A 52 -5.73 5.90 3.86
N PHE A 53 -5.40 7.10 4.35
CA PHE A 53 -4.23 7.35 5.18
C PHE A 53 -4.22 6.51 6.46
N LYS A 54 -5.32 6.50 7.22
CA LYS A 54 -5.45 5.67 8.43
C LYS A 54 -5.35 4.19 8.11
N PHE A 55 -5.94 3.76 7.00
CA PHE A 55 -5.85 2.39 6.54
C PHE A 55 -4.40 1.99 6.24
N LEU A 56 -3.68 2.81 5.47
CA LEU A 56 -2.27 2.59 5.15
C LEU A 56 -1.39 2.56 6.39
N GLN A 57 -1.60 3.46 7.36
CA GLN A 57 -0.87 3.41 8.63
C GLN A 57 -1.02 2.07 9.35
N VAL A 58 -2.26 1.56 9.42
CA VAL A 58 -2.53 0.26 10.04
C VAL A 58 -1.93 -0.88 9.23
N LEU A 59 -1.98 -0.81 7.90
CA LEU A 59 -1.40 -1.82 7.02
C LEU A 59 0.13 -1.85 7.12
N THR A 60 0.80 -0.70 7.02
CA THR A 60 2.25 -0.58 7.18
C THR A 60 2.70 -1.16 8.52
N ALA A 61 2.06 -0.77 9.62
CA ALA A 61 2.40 -1.31 10.94
C ALA A 61 2.26 -2.85 11.02
N ARG A 62 1.28 -3.44 10.32
CA ARG A 62 1.12 -4.91 10.27
C ARG A 62 2.23 -5.58 9.45
N VAL A 63 2.60 -4.97 8.33
CA VAL A 63 3.69 -5.45 7.48
C VAL A 63 5.02 -5.40 8.24
N GLU A 64 5.28 -4.33 8.97
CA GLU A 64 6.46 -4.21 9.84
C GLU A 64 6.49 -5.28 10.94
N ASN A 65 5.35 -5.64 11.53
CA ASN A 65 5.28 -6.67 12.58
C ASN A 65 5.69 -8.08 12.10
N VAL A 66 5.69 -8.34 10.80
CA VAL A 66 6.12 -9.61 10.20
C VAL A 66 7.46 -9.47 9.46
N ASP A 67 8.24 -8.44 9.76
CA ASP A 67 9.49 -8.09 9.06
C ASP A 67 9.32 -8.01 7.53
N GLY A 68 8.12 -7.58 7.09
CA GLY A 68 7.78 -7.45 5.68
C GLY A 68 8.09 -6.08 5.09
N ARG A 69 7.92 -5.94 3.77
CA ARG A 69 8.05 -4.68 3.03
C ARG A 69 6.77 -4.29 2.32
N GLY A 70 6.38 -3.02 2.44
CA GLY A 70 5.24 -2.44 1.73
C GLY A 70 5.70 -1.52 0.60
N TYR A 71 5.19 -1.74 -0.61
CA TYR A 71 5.40 -0.86 -1.76
C TYR A 71 4.06 -0.26 -2.20
N TYR A 72 4.02 1.05 -2.39
CA TYR A 72 2.83 1.79 -2.78
C TYR A 72 3.13 2.61 -4.03
N LEU A 73 2.39 2.39 -5.11
CA LEU A 73 2.49 3.21 -6.32
C LEU A 73 1.46 4.33 -6.26
N VAL A 74 1.89 5.54 -6.54
CA VAL A 74 1.03 6.72 -6.58
C VAL A 74 1.37 7.54 -7.81
N ASP A 75 0.36 8.03 -8.51
CA ASP A 75 0.54 9.01 -9.58
C ASP A 75 0.58 10.42 -8.96
N PRO A 76 1.75 11.09 -8.91
CA PRO A 76 1.87 12.41 -8.31
C PRO A 76 1.09 13.49 -9.06
N SER A 77 0.78 13.29 -10.34
CA SER A 77 0.02 14.28 -11.14
C SER A 77 -1.48 14.30 -10.76
N ALA A 78 -1.98 13.22 -10.17
CA ALA A 78 -3.38 13.09 -9.75
C ALA A 78 -3.68 13.76 -8.39
N HIS A 79 -2.64 14.10 -7.61
CA HIS A 79 -2.80 14.56 -6.22
C HIS A 79 -2.20 15.95 -5.98
N ASN A 80 -2.78 16.69 -5.05
CA ASN A 80 -2.21 17.98 -4.63
C ASN A 80 -0.95 17.78 -3.76
N THR A 81 -0.11 18.80 -3.69
CA THR A 81 1.17 18.78 -2.95
C THR A 81 1.01 18.41 -1.47
N THR A 82 -0.08 18.84 -0.82
CA THR A 82 -0.35 18.51 0.58
C THR A 82 -0.64 17.02 0.77
N SER A 83 -1.42 16.43 -0.13
CA SER A 83 -1.78 15.01 -0.10
C SER A 83 -0.55 14.14 -0.35
N LEU A 84 0.28 14.54 -1.32
CA LEU A 84 1.56 13.87 -1.58
C LEU A 84 2.51 14.00 -0.40
N ALA A 85 2.62 15.17 0.24
CA ALA A 85 3.47 15.34 1.41
C ALA A 85 3.06 14.38 2.53
N ALA A 86 1.76 14.28 2.83
CA ALA A 86 1.26 13.31 3.81
C ALA A 86 1.64 11.87 3.43
N MET A 87 1.41 11.48 2.16
CA MET A 87 1.75 10.12 1.71
C MET A 87 3.23 9.79 1.82
N ARG A 88 4.10 10.77 1.56
CA ARG A 88 5.55 10.60 1.73
C ARG A 88 5.95 10.39 3.19
N GLU A 89 5.20 10.93 4.16
CA GLU A 89 5.44 10.68 5.58
C GLU A 89 5.09 9.24 6.00
N LEU A 90 4.27 8.51 5.23
CA LEU A 90 3.96 7.10 5.49
C LEU A 90 5.02 6.13 4.98
N ALA A 91 5.87 6.59 4.06
CA ALA A 91 6.84 5.75 3.37
C ALA A 91 8.24 6.02 3.91
N ASP A 92 8.97 4.96 4.25
CA ASP A 92 10.37 5.07 4.66
C ASP A 92 11.27 5.59 3.52
N ALA A 93 10.88 5.30 2.28
CA ALA A 93 11.55 5.75 1.08
C ALA A 93 10.53 6.07 -0.02
N VAL A 94 10.83 7.11 -0.81
CA VAL A 94 10.01 7.52 -1.95
C VAL A 94 10.91 7.48 -3.18
N VAL A 95 10.52 6.70 -4.17
CA VAL A 95 11.20 6.61 -5.46
C VAL A 95 10.33 7.28 -6.51
N ASP A 96 10.91 8.24 -7.23
CA ASP A 96 10.26 8.84 -8.38
C ASP A 96 10.56 7.98 -9.61
N LEU A 97 9.50 7.50 -10.28
CA LEU A 97 9.59 6.72 -11.52
C LEU A 97 9.59 7.67 -12.72
N ASP A 98 10.36 8.76 -12.63
CA ASP A 98 10.61 9.61 -13.79
C ASP A 98 11.64 8.90 -14.67
N ASP A 99 11.32 8.77 -15.96
CA ASP A 99 12.03 7.99 -16.98
C ASP A 99 13.38 8.65 -17.30
N SER A 100 14.31 8.63 -16.35
CA SER A 100 15.74 8.82 -16.61
C SER A 100 16.25 7.55 -17.26
N HIS A 101 15.84 7.35 -18.51
CA HIS A 101 16.39 6.38 -19.44
C HIS A 101 17.93 6.48 -19.35
N PRO A 102 18.65 5.46 -18.81
CA PRO A 102 20.10 5.51 -18.85
C PRO A 102 20.51 5.47 -20.32
N GLN A 103 20.99 6.61 -20.83
CA GLN A 103 21.58 6.70 -22.16
C GLN A 103 22.91 5.95 -22.11
N TYR A 104 22.85 4.66 -22.44
CA TYR A 104 24.02 3.81 -22.66
C TYR A 104 24.43 3.83 -24.13
#